data_AF-A0A093YUL8-F1
#
_entry.id   AF-A0A093YUL8-F1
#
_cell.length_a   1.000
_cell.length_b   1.000
_cell.length_c   1.000
_cell.angle_alpha   90.00
_cell.angle_beta   90.00
_cell.angle_gamma   90.00
#
_symmetry.space_group_name_H-M   'P 1'
#
loop_
_entity.id
_entity.type
_entity.pdbx_description
1 polymer ?
#
loop_
_entity_poly.entity_id
_entity_poly.type
_entity_poly.pdbx_seq_one_letter_code
_entity_poly.pdbx_strand_id
1 'polypeptide(L)' 'MSKTQKRKYQNASRRKETLVNKAFEYGKLYGAGVALIIYQNGRYYTYNSVDKPSFPPAMDDIVSLPELMGRSTLII' A
#
# COMPACT_ATOMS: atom_id res chain seq x y z
N MET A 1 2.99 -27.56 8.16
CA MET A 1 2.92 -26.76 6.91
C MET A 1 3.64 -27.49 5.79
N SER A 2 3.00 -27.62 4.63
CA SER A 2 3.63 -28.22 3.44
C SER A 2 4.76 -27.31 2.90
N LYS A 3 5.70 -27.88 2.14
CA LYS A 3 6.79 -27.12 1.48
C LYS A 3 6.23 -26.01 0.58
N THR A 4 5.12 -26.26 -0.11
CA THR A 4 4.40 -25.30 -0.96
C THR A 4 3.83 -24.14 -0.14
N GLN A 5 3.21 -24.43 1.00
CA GLN A 5 2.70 -23.40 1.90
C GLN A 5 3.86 -22.51 2.40
N LYS A 6 4.97 -23.09 2.88
CA LYS A 6 6.14 -22.33 3.33
C LYS A 6 6.67 -21.37 2.24
N ARG A 7 6.79 -21.83 0.99
CA ARG A 7 7.20 -20.97 -0.16
C ARG A 7 6.21 -19.83 -0.42
N LYS A 8 4.91 -20.09 -0.35
CA LYS A 8 3.86 -19.08 -0.54
C LYS A 8 3.95 -17.96 0.52
N TYR A 9 4.17 -18.32 1.78
CA TYR A 9 4.34 -17.35 2.87
C TYR A 9 5.61 -16.50 2.70
N GLN A 10 6.74 -17.11 2.35
CA GLN A 10 7.98 -16.36 2.08
C GLN A 10 7.81 -15.38 0.91
N ASN A 11 7.17 -15.82 -0.18
CA ASN A 11 6.88 -14.96 -1.32
C ASN A 11 5.95 -13.80 -0.94
N ALA A 12 4.94 -14.05 -0.10
CA ALA A 12 4.07 -12.99 0.40
C ALA A 12 4.82 -11.98 1.26
N SER A 13 5.75 -12.44 2.12
CA SER A 13 6.58 -11.56 2.93
C SER A 13 7.45 -10.63 2.07
N ARG A 14 8.16 -11.20 1.09
CA ARG A 14 9.01 -10.43 0.15
C ARG A 14 8.22 -9.41 -0.65
N ARG A 15 7.00 -9.77 -1.09
CA ARG A 15 6.12 -8.84 -1.81
C ARG A 15 5.64 -7.69 -0.92
N LYS A 16 5.33 -7.94 0.35
CA LYS A 16 4.97 -6.87 1.30
C LYS A 16 6.13 -5.90 1.51
N GLU A 17 7.33 -6.41 1.70
CA GLU A 17 8.55 -5.59 1.80
C GLU A 17 8.77 -4.74 0.54
N THR A 18 8.58 -5.34 -0.64
CA THR A 18 8.68 -4.61 -1.92
C THR A 18 7.65 -3.48 -2.01
N LEU A 19 6.41 -3.71 -1.58
CA LEU A 19 5.36 -2.68 -1.56
C LEU A 19 5.72 -1.53 -0.61
N VAL A 20 6.23 -1.84 0.57
CA VAL A 20 6.69 -0.82 1.54
C VAL A 20 7.83 0.01 0.96
N ASN A 21 8.82 -0.63 0.32
CA ASN A 21 9.92 0.08 -0.33
C ASN A 21 9.42 1.00 -1.44
N LYS A 22 8.44 0.57 -2.25
CA LYS A 22 7.85 1.40 -3.30
C LYS A 22 7.06 2.59 -2.74
N ALA A 23 6.31 2.38 -1.67
CA ALA A 23 5.61 3.46 -0.96
C ALA A 23 6.60 4.50 -0.41
N PHE A 24 7.69 4.03 0.21
CA PHE A 24 8.77 4.89 0.70
C PHE A 24 9.45 5.67 -0.44
N GLU A 25 9.84 4.98 -1.52
CA GLU A 25 10.46 5.61 -2.69
C GLU A 25 9.57 6.71 -3.28
N TYR A 26 8.27 6.44 -3.44
CA TYR A 26 7.32 7.43 -3.96
C TYR A 26 7.25 8.66 -3.07
N GLY A 27 7.09 8.47 -1.75
CA GLY A 27 7.07 9.58 -0.80
C GLY A 27 8.35 10.40 -0.83
N LYS A 28 9.51 9.74 -0.92
CA LYS A 28 10.82 10.40 -1.01
C LYS A 28 11.02 11.17 -2.31
N LEU A 29 10.64 10.60 -3.45
CA LEU A 29 10.87 11.19 -4.78
C LEU A 29 9.93 12.36 -5.07
N TYR A 30 8.69 12.30 -4.58
CA TYR A 30 7.66 13.28 -4.91
C TYR A 30 7.23 14.15 -3.72
N GLY A 31 7.87 14.02 -2.56
CA GLY A 31 7.52 14.76 -1.36
C GLY A 31 6.12 14.45 -0.83
N ALA A 32 5.58 13.26 -1.13
CA ALA A 32 4.23 12.87 -0.78
C ALA A 32 4.17 12.14 0.56
N GLY A 33 3.11 12.39 1.34
CA GLY A 33 2.73 11.51 2.44
C GLY A 33 2.08 10.25 1.87
N VAL A 34 2.58 9.07 2.24
CA VAL A 34 2.10 7.78 1.75
C VAL A 34 1.71 6.90 2.94
N ALA A 35 0.49 6.38 2.89
CA ALA A 35 0.01 5.33 3.79
C ALA A 35 -0.33 4.08 2.98
N LEU A 36 0.08 2.91 3.48
CA LEU A 36 -0.21 1.61 2.88
C LEU A 36 -0.95 0.76 3.91
N ILE A 37 -2.14 0.28 3.56
CA ILE A 37 -2.95 -0.63 4.38
C ILE A 37 -3.07 -1.96 3.63
N ILE A 38 -2.69 -3.05 4.30
CA ILE A 38 -2.76 -4.41 3.75
C ILE A 38 -3.63 -5.27 4.66
N TYR A 39 -4.73 -5.79 4.12
CA TYR A 39 -5.51 -6.83 4.78
C TYR A 39 -5.11 -8.22 4.25
N GLN A 40 -4.63 -9.09 5.14
CA GLN A 40 -4.20 -10.45 4.78
C GLN A 40 -4.49 -11.42 5.92
N ASN A 41 -5.16 -12.54 5.61
CA ASN A 41 -5.43 -13.63 6.55
C ASN A 41 -6.07 -13.15 7.88
N GLY A 42 -7.05 -12.24 7.80
CA GLY A 42 -7.74 -11.71 8.98
C GLY A 42 -6.94 -10.68 9.78
N ARG A 43 -5.79 -10.20 9.27
CA ARG A 43 -4.94 -9.22 9.94
C ARG A 43 -4.69 -8.02 9.04
N TYR A 44 -4.67 -6.84 9.66
CA TYR A 44 -4.23 -5.61 9.03
C TYR A 44 -2.75 -5.38 9.30
N TYR A 45 -2.04 -4.91 8.28
CA TYR A 45 -0.68 -4.42 8.34
C TYR A 45 -0.65 -3.00 7.77
N THR A 46 0.09 -2.12 8.39
CA THR A 46 0.17 -0.71 7.97
C THR A 46 1.62 -0.28 7.79
N TYR A 47 1.82 0.68 6.89
CA TYR A 47 3.02 1.48 6.78
C TYR A 47 2.58 2.94 6.59
N ASN A 48 3.19 3.85 7.34
CA ASN A 48 2.98 5.29 7.22
C ASN A 48 4.35 5.95 6.99
N SER A 49 4.46 6.77 5.95
CA SER A 49 5.68 7.55 5.70
C SER A 49 5.76 8.82 6.56
N VAL A 50 4.65 9.22 7.16
CA VAL A 50 4.54 10.40 8.01
C VAL A 50 4.31 9.95 9.44
N ASP A 51 5.19 10.36 10.34
CA ASP A 51 5.07 10.13 11.78
C ASP A 51 4.15 11.20 12.40
N LYS A 52 2.87 11.18 12.00
CA LYS A 52 1.82 12.06 12.53
C LYS A 52 0.61 11.21 12.92
N PRO A 53 0.09 11.34 14.15
CA PRO A 53 -1.07 10.55 14.60
C PRO A 53 -2.33 10.71 13.73
N SER A 54 -2.48 11.86 13.06
CA SER A 54 -3.63 12.16 12.19
C SER A 54 -3.42 11.76 10.73
N PHE A 55 -2.37 11.00 10.41
CA PHE A 55 -2.05 10.57 9.06
C PHE A 55 -2.06 9.03 8.96
N PRO A 56 -2.72 8.44 7.94
CA PRO A 56 -3.61 9.09 6.97
C PRO A 56 -4.89 9.65 7.63
N PRO A 57 -5.66 10.53 6.95
CA PRO A 57 -6.98 10.94 7.44
C PRO A 57 -7.97 9.77 7.42
N ALA A 58 -9.19 9.99 7.90
CA ALA A 58 -10.24 8.97 7.85
C ALA A 58 -10.55 8.58 6.40
N MET A 59 -11.02 7.34 6.17
CA MET A 59 -11.32 6.86 4.81
C MET A 59 -12.35 7.73 4.08
N ASP A 60 -13.30 8.31 4.82
CA ASP A 60 -14.33 9.22 4.26
C ASP A 60 -13.73 10.53 3.72
N ASP A 61 -12.53 10.92 4.19
CA ASP A 61 -11.81 12.10 3.73
C ASP A 61 -10.86 11.79 2.55
N ILE A 62 -10.78 10.53 2.10
CA ILE A 62 -9.87 10.09 1.04
C ILE A 62 -10.63 9.96 -0.28
N VAL A 63 -10.20 10.71 -1.30
CA VAL A 63 -10.70 10.58 -2.68
C VAL A 63 -10.17 9.30 -3.31
N SER A 64 -11.06 8.49 -3.89
CA SER A 64 -10.65 7.24 -4.54
C SER A 64 -10.09 7.51 -5.94
N LEU A 65 -8.86 7.09 -6.22
CA LEU A 65 -8.20 7.27 -7.53
C LEU A 65 -9.02 6.79 -8.76
N PRO A 66 -9.83 5.71 -8.70
CA PRO A 66 -10.75 5.37 -9.80
C PRO A 66 -11.68 6.51 -10.22
N GLU A 67 -12.08 7.38 -9.28
CA GLU A 67 -12.93 8.54 -9.53
C GLU A 67 -12.18 9.67 -10.27
N LEU A 68 -10.86 9.71 -10.14
CA LEU A 68 -9.98 10.65 -10.86
C LEU A 68 -9.59 10.12 -12.25
N MET A 69 -9.42 8.80 -12.39
CA MET A 69 -9.03 8.13 -13.64
C MET A 69 -10.16 8.05 -14.67
N GLY A 70 -11.43 8.15 -14.26
CA GLY A 70 -12.60 8.21 -15.15
C GLY A 70 -12.67 9.45 -16.06
N ARG A 71 -11.74 10.41 -15.93
CA ARG A 71 -11.65 11.62 -16.78
C ARG A 71 -10.61 11.53 -17.91
N SER A 72 -9.74 10.53 -17.92
CA SER A 72 -8.74 10.33 -18.97
C SER A 72 -8.49 8.83 -19.18
N THR A 73 -9.35 8.17 -19.96
CA THR A 73 -9.06 6.83 -20.46
C THR A 73 -8.69 6.92 -21.94
N LEU A 74 -7.40 6.80 -22.23
CA LEU A 74 -6.92 6.11 -23.43
C LEU A 74 -5.76 5.23 -22.97
N ILE A 75 -6.11 3.99 -22.64
CA ILE A 75 -5.16 2.92 -22.37
C ILE A 75 -4.92 2.24 -23.72
N ILE A 76 -3.70 2.32 -24.23
CA ILE A 76 -3.17 1.42 -25.28
C ILE A 76 -2.17 0.50 -24.60
#